data_AF-A0A7Z0KZ78-F1
#
_entry.id   AF-A0A7Z0KZ78-F1
#
_cell.length_a   1.000
_cell.length_b   1.000
_cell.length_c   1.000
_cell.angle_alpha   90.00
_cell.angle_beta   90.00
_cell.angle_gamma   90.00
#
_symmetry.space_group_name_H-M   'P 1'
#
loop_
_entity.id
_entity.type
_entity.pdbx_description
1 polymer ?
#
loop_
_entity_poly.entity_id
_entity_poly.type
_entity_poly.pdbx_seq_one_letter_code
_entity_poly.pdbx_strand_id
1 'polypeptide(L)'
;MTFESKKEQTMGNRSRDPRSLAQKDAERRAYAEASGKSVEEIRAIEDALREVPREYLIEQLYGPDHGAFYDAGEDLWIVPDPKHRGPGFGFIAIRSDRSWFGGVVPPGAFQ
;
A
#
# COMPACT_ATOMS: atom_id res chain seq x y z
N MET A 1 17.79 38.48 -1.05
CA MET A 1 18.01 37.05 -0.73
C MET A 1 17.21 36.24 -1.72
N THR A 2 17.90 35.68 -2.69
CA THR A 2 17.32 34.92 -3.79
C THR A 2 17.04 33.52 -3.27
N PHE A 3 15.77 33.12 -3.21
CA PHE A 3 15.40 31.73 -2.95
C PHE A 3 15.62 30.96 -4.24
N GLU A 4 16.82 30.38 -4.39
CA GLU A 4 17.09 29.45 -5.47
C GLU A 4 16.27 28.18 -5.29
N SER A 5 15.50 27.89 -6.33
CA SER A 5 14.63 26.76 -6.49
C SER A 5 15.45 25.47 -6.48
N LYS A 6 15.43 24.73 -5.36
CA LYS A 6 15.67 23.29 -5.42
C LYS A 6 14.40 22.67 -6.02
N LYS A 7 14.40 22.55 -7.34
CA LYS A 7 13.63 21.52 -8.04
C LYS A 7 14.13 20.18 -7.52
N GLU A 8 13.59 19.75 -6.40
CA GLU A 8 13.54 18.33 -6.08
C GLU A 8 12.53 17.74 -7.07
N GLN A 9 13.02 17.47 -8.28
CA GLN A 9 12.50 16.37 -9.08
C GLN A 9 12.76 15.10 -8.27
N THR A 10 11.95 14.87 -7.24
CA THR A 10 11.76 13.53 -6.72
C THR A 10 11.14 12.76 -7.87
N MET A 11 11.96 11.97 -8.56
CA MET A 11 11.49 10.80 -9.30
C MET A 11 10.69 9.97 -8.28
N GLY A 12 9.40 10.28 -8.13
CA GLY A 12 8.53 9.64 -7.17
C GLY A 12 8.62 8.15 -7.40
N ASN A 13 9.05 7.44 -6.36
CA ASN A 13 9.20 6.00 -6.30
C ASN A 13 8.05 5.33 -7.07
N ARG A 14 8.34 4.80 -8.27
CA ARG A 14 7.34 3.98 -8.97
C ARG A 14 7.07 2.79 -8.07
N SER A 15 5.82 2.66 -7.62
CA SER A 15 5.41 1.53 -6.80
C SER A 15 5.92 0.21 -7.38
N ARG A 16 6.49 -0.64 -6.53
CA ARG A 16 6.96 -1.99 -6.87
C ARG A 16 5.82 -3.00 -7.01
N ASP A 17 4.63 -2.54 -7.41
CA ASP A 17 3.51 -3.43 -7.71
C ASP A 17 3.81 -4.20 -9.01
N PRO A 18 3.94 -5.54 -8.97
CA PRO A 18 4.35 -6.34 -10.12
C PRO A 18 3.24 -6.50 -11.16
N ARG A 19 2.01 -6.07 -10.87
CA ARG A 19 0.87 -6.22 -11.78
C ARG A 19 1.03 -5.30 -12.99
N SER A 20 0.79 -5.86 -14.16
CA SER A 20 0.69 -5.09 -15.41
C SER A 20 -0.49 -4.12 -15.38
N LEU A 21 -0.46 -3.08 -16.23
CA LEU A 21 -1.57 -2.14 -16.38
C LEU A 21 -2.88 -2.87 -16.74
N ALA A 22 -2.81 -3.89 -17.60
CA ALA A 22 -3.96 -4.69 -17.99
C ALA A 22 -4.57 -5.45 -16.80
N GLN A 23 -3.74 -6.00 -15.91
CA GLN A 23 -4.20 -6.66 -14.68
C GLN A 23 -4.84 -5.65 -13.73
N LYS A 24 -4.21 -4.48 -13.52
CA LYS A 24 -4.77 -3.42 -12.68
C LYS A 24 -6.13 -2.94 -13.20
N ASP A 25 -6.27 -2.76 -14.51
CA ASP A 25 -7.53 -2.36 -15.14
C ASP A 25 -8.60 -3.46 -15.08
N ALA A 26 -8.20 -4.73 -15.20
CA ALA A 26 -9.12 -5.86 -15.02
C ALA A 26 -9.65 -5.93 -13.58
N GLU A 27 -8.80 -5.75 -12.57
CA GLU A 27 -9.22 -5.68 -11.18
C GLU A 27 -10.15 -4.48 -10.91
N ARG A 28 -9.83 -3.29 -11.44
CA ARG A 28 -10.72 -2.12 -11.30
C ARG A 28 -12.11 -2.39 -11.86
N ARG A 29 -12.19 -3.05 -13.02
CA ARG A 29 -13.47 -3.46 -13.61
C ARG A 29 -14.22 -4.43 -12.70
N ALA A 30 -13.52 -5.43 -12.15
CA ALA A 30 -14.13 -6.38 -11.22
C ALA A 30 -14.64 -5.70 -9.93
N TYR A 31 -13.88 -4.76 -9.36
CA TYR A 31 -14.31 -4.00 -8.18
C TYR A 31 -15.46 -3.05 -8.50
N ALA A 32 -15.42 -2.37 -9.64
CA ALA A 32 -16.51 -1.52 -10.12
C ALA A 32 -17.82 -2.32 -10.20
N GLU A 33 -17.79 -3.49 -10.85
CA GLU A 33 -18.93 -4.41 -10.94
C GLU A 33 -19.41 -4.86 -9.55
N ALA A 34 -18.51 -5.36 -8.70
CA ALA A 34 -18.86 -5.88 -7.39
C ALA A 34 -19.41 -4.82 -6.42
N SER A 35 -19.00 -3.55 -6.59
CA SER A 35 -19.41 -2.44 -5.73
C SER A 35 -20.54 -1.57 -6.33
N GLY A 36 -21.00 -1.87 -7.54
CA GLY A 36 -21.98 -1.06 -8.25
C GLY A 36 -21.48 0.34 -8.62
N LYS A 37 -20.17 0.52 -8.77
CA LYS A 37 -19.49 1.77 -9.13
C LYS A 37 -19.01 1.72 -10.58
N SER A 38 -18.73 2.87 -11.16
CA SER A 38 -17.99 2.98 -12.42
C SER A 38 -16.48 2.78 -12.22
N VAL A 39 -15.76 2.43 -13.28
CA VAL A 39 -14.29 2.31 -13.25
C VAL A 39 -13.66 3.67 -12.95
N GLU A 40 -14.25 4.76 -13.44
CA GLU A 40 -13.83 6.13 -13.22
C GLU A 40 -13.96 6.53 -11.73
N GLU A 41 -15.04 6.12 -11.06
CA GLU A 41 -15.16 6.31 -9.61
C GLU A 41 -14.12 5.52 -8.83
N ILE A 42 -13.83 4.28 -9.22
CA ILE A 42 -12.76 3.49 -8.59
C ILE A 42 -11.41 4.18 -8.77
N ARG A 43 -11.10 4.68 -9.96
CA ARG A 43 -9.87 5.45 -10.22
C ARG A 43 -9.80 6.71 -9.35
N ALA A 44 -10.89 7.46 -9.25
CA ALA A 44 -10.95 8.66 -8.41
C ALA A 44 -10.71 8.33 -6.92
N ILE A 45 -11.25 7.21 -6.43
CA ILE A 45 -11.00 6.73 -5.06
C ILE A 45 -9.52 6.35 -4.90
N GLU A 46 -8.94 5.59 -5.82
CA GLU A 46 -7.52 5.22 -5.78
C GLU A 46 -6.60 6.46 -5.76
N ASP A 47 -6.89 7.45 -6.62
CA ASP A 47 -6.13 8.69 -6.67
C ASP A 47 -6.29 9.49 -5.38
N ALA A 48 -7.50 9.61 -4.84
CA ALA A 48 -7.73 10.25 -3.55
C ALA A 48 -7.00 9.53 -2.39
N LEU A 49 -6.95 8.19 -2.39
CA LEU A 49 -6.21 7.41 -1.40
C LEU A 49 -4.70 7.65 -1.46
N ARG A 50 -4.14 7.99 -2.63
CA ARG A 50 -2.70 8.31 -2.74
C ARG A 50 -2.34 9.63 -2.05
N GLU A 51 -3.27 10.57 -2.02
CA GLU A 51 -3.10 11.86 -1.33
C GLU A 51 -3.20 11.73 0.19
N VAL A 52 -3.76 10.63 0.70
CA VAL A 52 -3.79 10.34 2.14
C VAL A 52 -2.39 9.91 2.60
N PRO A 53 -1.84 10.51 3.68
CA PRO A 53 -0.60 10.04 4.30
C PRO A 53 -0.73 8.55 4.68
N ARG A 54 0.28 7.72 4.36
CA ARG A 54 0.18 6.25 4.58
C ARG A 54 0.00 5.92 6.05
N GLU A 55 0.73 6.62 6.89
CA GLU A 55 0.73 6.47 8.35
C GLU A 55 -0.67 6.72 8.90
N TYR A 56 -1.31 7.81 8.45
CA TYR A 56 -2.69 8.11 8.81
C TYR A 56 -3.65 7.04 8.31
N LEU A 57 -3.50 6.59 7.06
CA LEU A 57 -4.33 5.51 6.50
C LEU A 57 -4.21 4.22 7.33
N ILE A 58 -3.00 3.84 7.75
CA ILE A 58 -2.75 2.66 8.58
C ILE A 58 -3.43 2.80 9.93
N GLU A 59 -3.29 3.95 10.58
CA GLU A 59 -3.95 4.21 11.87
C GLU A 59 -5.48 4.12 11.75
N GLN A 60 -6.06 4.67 10.68
CA GLN A 60 -7.51 4.56 10.43
C GLN A 60 -7.98 3.12 10.17
N LEU A 61 -7.17 2.30 9.52
CA LEU A 61 -7.53 0.92 9.17
C LEU A 61 -7.33 -0.08 10.31
N TYR A 62 -6.29 0.13 11.14
CA TYR A 62 -5.83 -0.86 12.10
C TYR A 62 -5.83 -0.37 13.55
N GLY A 63 -6.16 0.90 13.79
CA GLY A 63 -6.16 1.53 15.12
C GLY A 63 -4.77 1.97 15.57
N PRO A 64 -4.66 2.71 16.69
CA PRO A 64 -3.41 3.34 17.13
C PRO A 64 -2.30 2.35 17.54
N ASP A 65 -2.67 1.15 18.00
CA ASP A 65 -1.73 0.11 18.43
C ASP A 65 -1.44 -0.92 17.33
N HIS A 66 -1.49 -0.49 16.06
CA HIS A 66 -1.36 -1.36 14.90
C HIS A 66 0.00 -2.07 14.75
N GLY A 67 1.05 -1.61 15.45
CA GLY A 67 2.37 -2.25 15.45
C GLY A 67 3.09 -2.26 14.09
N ALA A 68 2.73 -1.35 13.19
CA ALA A 68 3.29 -1.31 11.85
C ALA A 68 4.66 -0.66 11.85
N PHE A 69 5.51 -1.09 10.92
CA PHE A 69 6.84 -0.52 10.71
C PHE A 69 7.10 -0.31 9.22
N TYR A 70 8.01 0.61 8.91
CA TYR A 70 8.38 0.92 7.55
C TYR A 70 9.67 0.19 7.14
N ASP A 71 9.61 -0.57 6.06
CA ASP A 71 10.77 -1.14 5.37
C ASP A 71 11.20 -0.22 4.24
N ALA A 72 12.30 0.51 4.47
CA ALA A 72 12.85 1.45 3.49
C ALA A 72 13.51 0.75 2.29
N GLY A 73 13.97 -0.50 2.43
CA GLY A 73 14.57 -1.27 1.34
C GLY A 73 13.54 -1.64 0.28
N GLU A 74 12.31 -1.91 0.73
CA GLU A 74 11.19 -2.33 -0.11
C GLU A 74 10.14 -1.23 -0.36
N ASP A 75 10.21 -0.08 0.32
CA ASP A 75 9.18 0.98 0.32
C ASP A 75 7.79 0.43 0.70
N LEU A 76 7.78 -0.34 1.79
CA LEU A 76 6.58 -0.98 2.33
C LEU A 76 6.32 -0.53 3.75
N TRP A 77 5.07 -0.19 4.03
CA TRP A 77 4.57 -0.24 5.39
C TRP A 77 4.05 -1.65 5.68
N ILE A 78 4.56 -2.29 6.72
CA ILE A 78 4.22 -3.66 7.10
C ILE A 78 3.44 -3.62 8.41
N VAL A 79 2.19 -4.08 8.36
CA VAL A 79 1.30 -4.22 9.51
C VAL A 79 1.25 -5.71 9.89
N PRO A 80 1.50 -6.08 11.15
CA PRO A 80 1.23 -7.43 11.65
C PRO A 80 -0.23 -7.81 11.37
N ASP A 81 -0.48 -9.02 10.86
CA ASP A 81 -1.85 -9.50 10.67
C ASP A 81 -2.39 -10.08 11.99
N PRO A 82 -3.31 -9.38 12.69
CA PRO A 82 -3.83 -9.84 13.97
C PRO A 82 -4.76 -11.05 13.82
N LYS A 83 -5.08 -11.50 12.60
CA LYS A 83 -5.91 -12.69 12.33
C LYS A 83 -5.07 -13.94 12.10
N HIS A 84 -3.77 -13.83 11.82
CA HIS A 84 -2.91 -14.98 11.67
C HIS A 84 -2.75 -15.72 13.01
N ARG A 85 -2.92 -17.05 12.99
CA ARG A 85 -2.80 -17.92 14.19
C ARG A 85 -1.81 -19.06 13.99
N GLY A 86 -1.29 -19.24 12.78
CA GLY A 86 -0.36 -20.30 12.45
C GLY A 86 1.09 -19.96 12.83
N PRO A 87 2.02 -20.91 12.63
CA PRO A 87 3.45 -20.64 12.79
C PRO A 87 3.91 -19.46 11.92
N GLY A 88 4.97 -18.78 12.36
CA GLY A 88 5.56 -17.66 11.62
C GLY A 88 4.90 -16.31 11.90
N PHE A 89 5.15 -15.35 11.03
CA PHE A 89 4.65 -13.98 11.14
C PHE A 89 3.74 -13.64 9.96
N GLY A 90 2.45 -13.53 10.22
CA GLY A 90 1.48 -13.03 9.23
C GLY A 90 1.54 -11.50 9.15
N PHE A 91 1.45 -10.96 7.94
CA PHE A 91 1.51 -9.52 7.72
C PHE A 91 0.64 -9.06 6.55
N ILE A 92 0.34 -7.76 6.56
CA ILE A 92 -0.22 -7.00 5.45
C ILE A 92 0.79 -5.91 5.09
N ALA A 93 1.25 -5.89 3.85
CA ALA A 93 2.19 -4.89 3.35
C ALA A 93 1.49 -3.92 2.40
N ILE A 94 1.72 -2.62 2.61
CA ILE A 94 1.12 -1.51 1.86
C ILE A 94 2.22 -0.78 1.10
N ARG A 95 2.07 -0.72 -0.23
CA ARG A 95 3.01 -0.05 -1.15
C ARG A 95 2.77 1.45 -1.22
N SER A 96 3.69 2.18 -1.85
CA SER A 96 3.55 3.62 -2.11
C SER A 96 2.37 3.99 -3.01
N ASP A 97 1.90 3.12 -3.91
CA ASP A 97 0.66 3.37 -4.68
C ASP A 97 -0.63 2.96 -3.94
N ARG A 98 -0.52 2.58 -2.65
CA ARG A 98 -1.62 2.13 -1.77
C ARG A 98 -2.22 0.79 -2.16
N SER A 99 -1.66 0.11 -3.17
CA SER A 99 -1.88 -1.33 -3.31
C SER A 99 -1.28 -2.08 -2.13
N TRP A 100 -1.85 -3.23 -1.81
CA TRP A 100 -1.43 -4.03 -0.67
C TRP A 100 -1.38 -5.51 -1.02
N PHE A 101 -0.71 -6.29 -0.19
CA PHE A 101 -0.73 -7.75 -0.24
C PHE A 101 -0.53 -8.33 1.16
N GLY A 102 -1.05 -9.53 1.39
CA GLY A 102 -0.80 -10.30 2.61
C GLY A 102 0.26 -11.35 2.40
N GLY A 103 0.90 -11.78 3.48
CA GLY A 103 1.86 -12.88 3.46
C GLY A 103 2.10 -13.47 4.84
N VAL A 104 2.81 -14.60 4.86
CA VAL A 104 3.29 -15.22 6.10
C VAL A 104 4.78 -15.47 5.93
N VAL A 105 5.59 -14.93 6.85
CA VAL A 105 7.01 -15.27 6.93
C VAL A 105 7.14 -16.56 7.74
N PRO A 106 7.73 -17.64 7.18
CA PRO A 106 7.93 -18.89 7.90
C PRO A 106 8.81 -18.70 9.14
N PRO A 107 8.66 -19.57 10.17
CA PRO A 107 9.60 -19.60 11.29
C PRO A 107 11.05 -19.76 10.80
N GLY A 108 11.97 -18.98 11.36
CA GLY A 108 13.41 -19.10 11.07
C GLY A 108 13.89 -18.45 9.77
N ALA A 109 13.04 -17.73 9.03
CA ALA A 109 13.47 -17.03 7.81
C ALA A 109 14.28 -15.75 8.08
N PHE A 110 14.16 -15.17 9.28
CA PHE A 110 15.01 -14.07 9.73
C PHE A 110 16.13 -14.64 10.61
N GLN A 111 17.25 -14.99 9.99
CA GLN A 111 18.52 -15.30 10.66
C GLN A 111 19.60 -14.35 10.16
#